data_AF-A0A8J5MYX7-F1
#
_entry.id   AF-A0A8J5MYX7-F1
#
_cell.length_a   1.000
_cell.length_b   1.000
_cell.length_c   1.000
_cell.angle_alpha   90.00
_cell.angle_beta   90.00
_cell.angle_gamma   90.00
#
_symmetry.space_group_name_H-M   'P 1'
#
loop_
_entity.id
_entity.type
_entity.pdbx_description
1 polymer ?
#
loop_
_entity_poly.entity_id
_entity_poly.type
_entity_poly.pdbx_seq_one_letter_code
_entity_poly.pdbx_strand_id
1 'polypeptide(L)'
;MEAFETALLTAIWYKILTRFNATSLSLQKVETDLLSVVKLYESLISFVSEMRQSQIDEIEDQARALAEPVYTETTQRTKRENISLMNQLALKLNLIHVRSSRWTISTPY
;
A
#
# COMPACT_ATOMS: atom_id res chain seq x y z
N MET A 1 -12.88 10.79 2.17
CA MET A 1 -13.37 9.54 1.58
C MET A 1 -12.59 8.44 2.27
N GLU A 2 -13.27 7.51 2.93
CA GLU A 2 -12.60 6.49 3.72
C GLU A 2 -11.76 5.59 2.80
N ALA A 3 -10.57 5.17 3.23
CA ALA A 3 -9.65 4.37 2.40
C ALA A 3 -10.31 3.06 1.93
N PHE A 4 -11.15 2.47 2.80
CA PHE A 4 -11.93 1.28 2.49
C PHE A 4 -13.02 1.54 1.43
N GLU A 5 -13.79 2.62 1.54
CA GLU A 5 -14.81 2.97 0.53
C GLU A 5 -14.19 3.14 -0.86
N THR A 6 -13.01 3.78 -0.90
CA THR A 6 -12.26 3.98 -2.14
C THR A 6 -11.80 2.65 -2.73
N ALA A 7 -11.27 1.75 -1.89
CA ALA A 7 -10.85 0.41 -2.29
C ALA A 7 -12.03 -0.44 -2.79
N LEU A 8 -13.17 -0.38 -2.10
CA LEU A 8 -14.40 -1.08 -2.46
C LEU A 8 -14.93 -0.63 -3.82
N LEU A 9 -15.06 0.68 -4.02
CA LEU A 9 -15.51 1.24 -5.28
C LEU A 9 -14.55 0.88 -6.43
N THR A 10 -13.25 0.91 -6.16
CA THR A 10 -12.21 0.53 -7.13
C THR A 10 -12.32 -0.94 -7.52
N ALA A 11 -12.50 -1.85 -6.55
CA ALA A 11 -12.67 -3.28 -6.80
C ALA A 11 -13.92 -3.59 -7.65
N ILE A 12 -15.04 -2.93 -7.35
CA ILE A 12 -16.28 -3.04 -8.12
C ILE A 12 -16.05 -2.58 -9.57
N TRP A 13 -15.54 -1.36 -9.75
CA TRP A 13 -15.34 -0.81 -11.10
C TRP A 13 -14.31 -1.60 -11.90
N TYR A 14 -13.25 -2.09 -11.27
CA TYR A 14 -12.27 -2.94 -11.92
C TYR A 14 -12.92 -4.19 -12.53
N LYS A 15 -13.77 -4.90 -11.76
CA LYS A 15 -14.48 -6.09 -12.25
C LYS A 15 -15.44 -5.76 -13.40
N ILE A 16 -16.24 -4.69 -13.25
CA ILE A 16 -17.17 -4.24 -14.31
C ILE A 16 -16.42 -3.90 -15.59
N LEU A 17 -15.43 -3.00 -15.51
CA LEU A 17 -14.71 -2.51 -16.67
C LEU A 17 -13.95 -3.63 -17.38
N THR A 18 -13.37 -4.56 -16.63
CA THR A 18 -12.66 -5.72 -17.21
C THR A 18 -13.61 -6.60 -18.02
N ARG A 19 -14.77 -6.96 -17.46
CA ARG A 19 -15.75 -7.81 -18.16
C ARG A 19 -16.36 -7.10 -19.37
N PHE A 20 -16.73 -5.83 -19.22
CA PHE A 20 -17.29 -5.02 -20.31
C PHE A 20 -16.28 -4.83 -21.45
N ASN A 21 -15.01 -4.58 -21.13
CA ASN A 21 -13.96 -4.47 -22.14
C ASN A 21 -13.75 -5.79 -22.89
N ALA A 22 -13.71 -6.93 -22.19
CA ALA A 22 -13.58 -8.25 -22.82
C ALA A 22 -14.74 -8.56 -23.77
N THR A 23 -15.97 -8.22 -23.37
CA THR A 23 -17.16 -8.35 -24.24
C THR A 23 -17.07 -7.40 -25.43
N SER A 24 -16.67 -6.14 -25.22
CA SER A 24 -16.50 -5.16 -26.30
C SER A 24 -15.48 -5.62 -27.34
N LEU A 25 -14.33 -6.12 -26.90
CA LEU A 25 -13.31 -6.71 -27.79
C LEU A 25 -13.84 -7.93 -28.54
N SER A 26 -14.70 -8.73 -27.91
CA SER A 26 -15.32 -9.90 -28.55
C SER A 26 -16.31 -9.50 -29.63
N LEU A 27 -17.13 -8.46 -29.39
CA LEU A 27 -18.11 -7.93 -30.34
C LEU A 27 -17.46 -7.27 -31.56
N GLN A 28 -16.25 -6.71 -31.40
CA GLN A 28 -15.53 -6.05 -32.49
C GLN A 28 -14.86 -7.04 -33.46
N LYS A 29 -14.93 -8.35 -33.22
CA LYS A 29 -14.38 -9.36 -34.13
C LYS A 29 -15.22 -9.45 -35.40
N VAL A 30 -14.55 -9.53 -36.54
CA VAL A 30 -15.15 -9.58 -37.89
C VAL A 30 -16.03 -10.82 -38.10
N GLU A 31 -15.77 -11.90 -37.36
CA GLU A 31 -16.46 -13.20 -37.47
C GLU A 31 -17.67 -13.36 -36.54
N THR A 32 -18.07 -12.30 -35.81
CA THR A 32 -19.10 -12.43 -34.77
C THR A 32 -20.50 -12.51 -35.39
N ASP A 33 -21.20 -13.64 -35.18
CA ASP A 33 -22.58 -13.83 -35.61
C ASP A 33 -23.60 -13.24 -34.61
N LEU A 34 -24.82 -12.96 -35.06
CA LEU A 34 -25.86 -12.34 -34.25
C LEU A 34 -26.25 -13.16 -33.01
N LEU A 35 -26.24 -14.50 -33.09
CA LEU A 35 -26.56 -15.36 -31.96
C LEU A 35 -25.46 -15.26 -30.88
N SER A 36 -24.20 -15.17 -31.29
CA SER A 36 -23.07 -14.91 -30.38
C SER A 36 -23.18 -13.54 -29.70
N VAL A 37 -23.64 -12.51 -30.41
CA VAL A 37 -23.89 -11.18 -29.83
C VAL A 37 -24.96 -11.24 -28.73
N VAL A 38 -26.09 -11.91 -28.98
CA VAL A 38 -27.17 -12.07 -27.99
C VAL A 38 -26.65 -12.78 -26.74
N LYS A 39 -25.92 -13.89 -26.91
CA LYS A 39 -25.32 -14.64 -25.79
C LYS A 39 -24.33 -13.80 -24.97
N LEU A 40 -23.54 -12.95 -25.63
CA LEU A 40 -22.60 -12.05 -24.95
C LEU A 40 -23.33 -11.02 -24.08
N TYR A 41 -24.44 -10.46 -24.56
CA TYR A 41 -25.26 -9.54 -23.76
C TYR A 41 -25.99 -10.25 -22.61
N GLU A 42 -26.56 -11.43 -22.86
CA GLU A 42 -27.18 -12.25 -21.80
C GLU A 42 -26.15 -12.59 -20.70
N SER A 43 -24.94 -13.00 -21.09
CA SER A 43 -23.85 -13.25 -20.14
C SER A 43 -23.49 -12.00 -19.33
N LEU A 44 -23.53 -10.82 -19.93
CA LEU A 44 -23.22 -9.56 -19.23
C LEU A 44 -24.31 -9.19 -18.22
N ILE A 45 -25.57 -9.42 -18.56
CA ILE A 45 -26.72 -9.23 -17.65
C ILE A 45 -26.61 -10.19 -16.45
N SER A 46 -26.35 -11.46 -16.71
CA SER A 46 -26.14 -12.46 -15.66
C SER A 46 -24.95 -12.09 -14.77
N PHE A 47 -23.84 -11.68 -15.36
CA PHE A 47 -22.65 -11.23 -14.62
C PHE A 47 -22.96 -10.08 -13.65
N VAL A 48 -23.64 -9.02 -14.10
CA VAL A 48 -23.97 -7.88 -13.22
C VAL A 48 -24.97 -8.30 -12.13
N SER A 49 -25.88 -9.22 -12.43
CA SER A 49 -26.86 -9.74 -11.47
C SER A 49 -26.19 -10.59 -10.39
N GLU A 50 -25.33 -11.53 -10.79
CA GLU A 50 -24.53 -12.38 -9.89
C GLU A 50 -23.60 -11.53 -9.01
N MET A 51 -22.93 -10.54 -9.61
CA MET A 51 -22.03 -9.65 -8.87
C MET A 51 -22.76 -8.92 -7.73
N ARG A 52 -24.03 -8.54 -7.95
CA ARG A 52 -24.87 -7.89 -6.94
C ARG A 52 -25.41 -8.87 -5.90
N GLN A 53 -25.76 -10.09 -6.30
CA GLN A 53 -26.49 -11.03 -5.46
C GLN A 53 -25.56 -11.89 -4.59
N SER A 54 -24.38 -12.26 -5.10
CA SER A 54 -23.54 -13.31 -4.50
C SER A 54 -22.05 -12.97 -4.38
N GLN A 55 -21.53 -11.97 -5.09
CA GLN A 55 -20.09 -11.65 -5.07
C GLN A 55 -19.71 -10.46 -4.18
N ILE A 56 -20.68 -9.84 -3.50
CA ILE A 56 -20.41 -8.68 -2.63
C ILE A 56 -19.40 -9.04 -1.53
N ASP A 57 -19.55 -10.20 -0.89
CA ASP A 57 -18.64 -10.64 0.18
C ASP A 57 -17.18 -10.78 -0.34
N GLU A 58 -17.00 -11.39 -1.51
CA GLU A 58 -15.68 -11.55 -2.15
C GLU A 58 -15.06 -10.18 -2.51
N ILE A 59 -15.90 -9.23 -2.94
CA ILE A 59 -15.48 -7.87 -3.29
C ILE A 59 -15.11 -7.09 -2.04
N GLU A 60 -15.84 -7.26 -0.93
CA GLU A 60 -15.51 -6.65 0.36
C GLU A 60 -14.18 -7.17 0.90
N ASP A 61 -13.90 -8.47 0.78
CA ASP A 61 -12.63 -9.06 1.19
C ASP A 61 -11.46 -8.52 0.35
N GLN A 62 -11.65 -8.37 -0.97
CA GLN A 62 -10.67 -7.72 -1.85
C GLN A 62 -10.44 -6.26 -1.47
N ALA A 63 -11.52 -5.53 -1.15
CA ALA A 63 -11.43 -4.15 -0.70
C ALA A 63 -10.69 -4.03 0.64
N ARG A 64 -10.94 -4.95 1.58
CA ARG A 64 -10.23 -5.01 2.86
C ARG A 64 -8.73 -5.22 2.66
N ALA A 65 -8.35 -6.17 1.80
CA ALA A 65 -6.95 -6.42 1.45
C ALA A 65 -6.26 -5.22 0.77
N LEU A 66 -7.00 -4.45 -0.04
CA LEU A 66 -6.48 -3.24 -0.70
C LEU A 66 -6.41 -2.03 0.24
N ALA A 67 -7.32 -1.94 1.22
CA ALA A 67 -7.39 -0.85 2.17
C ALA A 67 -6.46 -1.03 3.37
N GLU A 68 -6.12 -2.27 3.72
CA GLU A 68 -5.10 -2.55 4.73
C GLU A 68 -3.78 -1.88 4.31
N PRO A 69 -3.25 -0.95 5.13
CA PRO A 69 -1.97 -0.36 4.81
C PRO A 69 -0.94 -1.47 4.95
N VAL A 70 -0.30 -1.82 3.83
CA VAL A 70 0.90 -2.65 3.81
C VAL A 70 2.02 -1.89 4.52
N TYR A 71 1.95 -1.81 5.85
CA TYR A 71 3.02 -1.36 6.73
C TYR A 71 4.04 -2.48 6.81
N THR A 72 4.81 -2.67 5.74
CA THR A 72 6.08 -3.40 5.83
C THR A 72 7.12 -2.47 6.46
N GLU A 73 7.18 -2.48 7.79
CA GLU A 73 8.34 -2.27 8.66
C GLU A 73 9.44 -1.24 8.29
N THR A 74 9.20 -0.21 7.46
CA THR A 74 10.29 0.67 6.99
C THR A 74 10.52 1.90 7.88
N THR A 75 9.78 2.06 8.98
CA THR A 75 9.92 3.21 9.91
C THR A 75 10.27 2.82 11.34
N GLN A 76 11.07 1.78 11.56
CA GLN A 76 11.70 1.50 12.87
C GLN A 76 13.20 1.86 12.96
N ARG A 77 13.68 2.81 12.15
CA ARG A 77 15.11 3.18 12.13
C ARG A 77 15.38 4.68 12.27
N THR A 78 14.75 5.35 13.24
CA THR A 78 15.13 6.72 13.64
C THR A 78 15.64 6.83 15.08
N LYS A 79 15.39 5.83 15.94
CA LYS A 79 15.79 5.91 17.37
C LYS A 79 17.23 5.45 17.64
N ARG A 80 17.82 4.61 16.78
CA ARG A 80 19.18 4.05 16.99
C ARG A 80 20.30 5.02 16.65
N GLU A 81 20.10 5.92 15.68
CA GLU A 81 21.11 6.89 15.28
C GLU A 81 21.36 7.95 16.37
N ASN A 82 20.30 8.42 17.02
CA ASN A 82 20.41 9.38 18.12
C ASN A 82 21.19 8.81 19.32
N ILE A 83 21.00 7.54 19.67
CA ILE A 83 21.73 6.93 20.80
C ILE A 83 23.23 6.80 20.48
N SER A 84 23.58 6.43 19.24
CA SER A 84 24.97 6.37 18.80
C SER A 84 25.64 7.75 18.84
N LEU A 85 24.96 8.78 18.33
CA LEU A 85 25.46 10.16 18.37
C LEU A 85 25.61 10.67 19.81
N MET A 86 24.64 10.39 20.69
CA MET A 86 24.72 10.77 22.10
C MET A 86 25.89 10.08 22.82
N ASN A 87 26.12 8.79 22.55
CA ASN A 87 27.26 8.07 23.12
C ASN A 87 28.61 8.61 22.60
N GLN A 88 28.69 8.95 21.31
CA GLN A 88 29.89 9.57 20.74
C GLN A 88 30.16 10.97 21.31
N LEU A 89 29.11 11.77 21.53
CA LEU A 89 29.23 13.09 22.18
C LEU A 89 29.67 12.97 23.64
N ALA A 90 29.11 12.01 24.39
CA ALA A 90 29.50 11.75 25.77
C ALA A 90 30.98 11.34 25.89
N LEU A 91 31.47 10.49 24.98
CA LEU A 91 32.89 10.11 24.93
C LEU A 91 33.79 11.30 24.60
N LYS A 92 33.40 12.15 23.63
CA LYS A 92 34.16 13.37 23.29
C LYS A 92 34.24 14.35 24.47
N LEU A 93 33.13 14.57 25.19
CA LEU A 93 33.10 15.43 26.37
C LEU A 93 33.99 14.91 27.50
N ASN A 94 33.95 13.60 27.78
CA ASN A 94 34.82 12.99 28.80
C ASN A 94 36.30 13.12 28.43
N LEU A 95 36.68 12.95 27.17
CA LEU A 95 38.06 13.15 26.71
C LEU A 95 38.52 14.61 26.87
N ILE A 96 37.63 15.58 26.65
CA ILE A 96 37.93 17.00 26.85
C ILE A 96 38.09 17.32 28.34
N HIS A 97 37.21 16.79 29.20
CA HIS A 97 37.31 16.99 30.64
C HIS A 97 38.59 16.36 31.21
N VAL A 98 38.93 15.13 30.80
CA VAL A 98 40.18 14.46 31.20
C VAL A 98 41.42 15.20 30.67
N ARG A 99 41.36 15.82 29.48
CA ARG A 99 42.45 16.68 28.98
C ARG A 99 42.54 18.01 29.73
N SER A 100 41.41 18.62 30.11
CA SER A 100 41.37 19.85 30.91
C SER A 100 41.96 19.66 32.31
N SER A 101 41.64 18.54 32.96
CA SER A 101 42.14 18.21 34.31
C SER A 101 43.61 17.77 34.34
N ARG A 102 44.23 17.54 33.17
CA ARG A 102 45.65 17.19 33.04
C ARG A 102 46.57 18.44 33.01
N TRP A 103 46.03 19.63 32.75
CA TRP A 103 46.79 20.89 32.72
C TRP A 103 46.72 21.70 34.02
N THR A 104 46.09 21.20 35.08
CA THR A 104 46.05 21.87 36.39
C THR A 104 47.17 21.41 37.33
N ILE A 105 48.35 21.08 36.80
CA ILE A 105 49.53 20.78 37.61
C ILE A 105 50.45 22.00 37.66
N SER A 106 50.46 22.61 38.84
CA SER A 106 51.59 23.31 39.49
C SER A 106 52.24 24.47 38.73
N THR A 107 51.81 25.69 39.05
CA THR A 107 52.72 26.85 39.06
C THR A 107 53.28 27.00 40.48
N PRO A 108 54.58 26.72 40.73
CA PRO A 108 55.22 27.11 41.98
C PRO A 108 55.67 28.57 41.91
N TYR A 109 55.66 29.19 43.10
CA TYR A 109 56.08 30.54 43.50
C TYR A 109 55.02 31.62 43.48
#